data_AF-A0A0H4X8V8-F1
#
_entry.id   AF-A0A0H4X8V8-F1
#
_cell.length_a   1.000
_cell.length_b   1.000
_cell.length_c   1.000
_cell.angle_alpha   90.00
_cell.angle_beta   90.00
_cell.angle_gamma   90.00
#
_symmetry.space_group_name_H-M   'P 1'
#
loop_
_entity.id
_entity.type
_entity.pdbx_description
1 polymer ?
#
loop_
_entity_poly.entity_id
_entity_poly.type
_entity_poly.pdbx_seq_one_letter_code
_entity_poly.pdbx_strand_id
1 'polypeptide(L)'
;MMVFPNWNGARERTVPPTHQLPAGRFEKHHIFPQAELLARWFERQGVKIHNYTLPIPRDLHRKIHGGDGRGGAWNQAWRDFMLAHPRATPADIYKHAGELIYRFQLLGGPIQSYYSTQR
;
A
#
# COMPACT_ATOMS: atom_id res chain seq x y z
N MET A 1 -4.40 -11.47 -18.64
CA MET A 1 -4.99 -12.58 -17.87
C MET A 1 -3.95 -13.08 -16.89
N MET A 2 -4.20 -13.04 -15.58
CA MET A 2 -3.40 -13.79 -14.62
C MET A 2 -4.13 -15.09 -14.31
N VAL A 3 -3.47 -16.21 -14.55
CA VAL A 3 -3.97 -17.55 -14.22
C VAL A 3 -3.17 -18.03 -13.01
N PHE A 4 -3.85 -18.43 -11.94
CA PHE A 4 -3.23 -19.09 -10.79
C PHE A 4 -3.54 -20.59 -10.86
N PRO A 5 -2.58 -21.50 -10.56
CA PRO A 5 -2.85 -22.93 -10.54
C PRO A 5 -3.70 -23.32 -9.32
N ASN A 6 -4.78 -24.06 -9.58
CA ASN A 6 -5.75 -24.56 -8.61
C ASN A 6 -5.21 -25.81 -7.90
N TRP A 7 -5.13 -25.80 -6.56
CA TRP A 7 -4.66 -26.93 -5.76
C TRP A 7 -5.77 -27.79 -5.13
N ASN A 8 -7.07 -27.53 -5.33
CA ASN A 8 -8.09 -28.24 -4.54
C ASN A 8 -9.43 -28.58 -5.23
N GLY A 9 -9.51 -28.66 -6.56
CA GLY A 9 -10.65 -29.30 -7.24
C GLY A 9 -12.04 -28.70 -6.95
N ALA A 10 -12.12 -27.52 -6.35
CA ALA A 10 -13.37 -26.84 -6.04
C ALA A 10 -13.90 -26.16 -7.31
N ARG A 11 -15.20 -26.37 -7.58
CA ARG A 11 -15.91 -25.85 -8.76
C ARG A 11 -15.70 -24.34 -8.90
N GLU A 12 -15.40 -23.91 -10.13
CA GLU A 12 -15.23 -22.51 -10.52
C GLU A 12 -16.42 -21.67 -10.06
N ARG A 13 -16.23 -20.90 -9.00
CA ARG A 13 -17.08 -19.74 -8.76
C ARG A 13 -16.68 -18.71 -9.79
N THR A 14 -17.57 -18.46 -10.75
CA THR A 14 -17.55 -17.23 -11.54
C THR A 14 -17.66 -16.06 -10.58
N VAL A 15 -16.51 -15.55 -10.15
CA VAL A 15 -16.44 -14.27 -9.45
C VAL A 15 -16.88 -13.22 -10.48
N PRO A 16 -17.96 -12.45 -10.24
CA PRO A 16 -18.37 -11.39 -11.16
C PRO A 16 -17.19 -10.43 -11.36
N PRO A 17 -17.10 -9.76 -12.52
CA PRO A 17 -15.91 -9.02 -12.90
C PRO A 17 -15.55 -8.08 -11.76
N THR A 18 -14.37 -8.34 -11.18
CA THR A 18 -13.62 -7.43 -10.33
C THR A 18 -13.93 -6.02 -10.76
N HIS A 19 -14.37 -5.16 -9.83
CA HIS A 19 -14.45 -3.71 -9.99
C HIS A 19 -13.44 -3.26 -11.03
N GLN A 20 -13.87 -3.06 -12.27
CA GLN A 20 -13.02 -2.48 -13.28
C GLN A 20 -12.85 -1.06 -12.79
N LEU A 21 -11.69 -0.81 -12.18
CA LEU A 21 -11.33 0.51 -11.69
C LEU A 21 -11.51 1.44 -12.89
N PRO A 22 -12.24 2.57 -12.73
CA PRO A 22 -12.49 3.48 -13.83
C PRO A 22 -11.16 3.83 -14.51
N ALA A 23 -11.17 4.04 -15.83
CA ALA A 23 -10.00 4.51 -16.57
C ALA A 23 -9.58 5.89 -16.02
N GLY A 24 -8.76 5.87 -14.97
CA GLY A 24 -8.39 7.02 -14.17
C GLY A 24 -6.88 7.18 -14.18
N ARG A 25 -6.42 8.41 -13.96
CA ARG A 25 -5.00 8.67 -13.74
C ARG A 25 -4.53 7.85 -12.54
N PHE A 26 -3.47 7.07 -12.71
CA PHE A 26 -2.78 6.40 -11.62
C PHE A 26 -1.77 7.36 -11.00
N GLU A 27 -1.63 7.30 -9.68
CA GLU A 27 -0.65 8.07 -8.91
C GLU A 27 0.22 7.11 -8.11
N LYS A 28 1.51 7.45 -7.94
CA LYS A 28 2.40 6.70 -7.07
C LYS A 28 2.01 6.96 -5.63
N HIS A 29 1.62 5.90 -4.93
CA HIS A 29 1.34 5.93 -3.51
C HIS A 29 2.53 5.37 -2.75
N HIS A 30 3.01 6.11 -1.74
CA HIS A 30 4.06 5.63 -0.86
C HIS A 30 3.51 4.62 0.14
N ILE A 31 4.03 3.39 0.09
CA ILE A 31 3.66 2.33 1.05
C ILE A 31 4.08 2.76 2.45
N PHE A 32 5.26 3.36 2.58
CA PHE A 32 5.75 3.95 3.82
C PHE A 32 5.59 5.48 3.78
N PRO A 33 4.76 6.08 4.65
CA PRO A 33 4.49 7.51 4.64
C PRO A 33 5.71 8.41 4.72
N GLN A 34 5.65 9.53 4.00
CA GLN A 34 6.66 10.60 4.08
C GLN A 34 6.43 11.57 5.25
N ALA A 35 5.35 11.39 6.03
CA ALA A 35 5.12 12.24 7.20
C ALA A 35 6.32 12.16 8.15
N GLU A 36 6.85 13.32 8.52
CA GLU A 36 8.18 13.49 9.14
C GLU A 36 8.44 12.56 10.34
N LEU A 37 7.46 12.41 11.23
CA LEU A 37 7.54 11.52 12.38
C LEU A 37 7.68 10.04 11.98
N LEU A 38 6.87 9.60 11.02
CA LEU A 38 6.88 8.22 10.53
C LEU A 38 8.14 7.94 9.71
N ALA A 39 8.53 8.86 8.82
CA ALA A 39 9.75 8.75 8.01
C ALA A 39 10.99 8.55 8.89
N ARG A 40 11.15 9.38 9.92
CA ARG A 40 12.23 9.22 10.90
C ARG A 40 12.18 7.89 11.64
N TRP A 41 10.98 7.42 11.97
CA TRP A 41 10.83 6.14 12.66
C TRP A 41 11.24 4.97 11.75
N PHE A 42 10.79 4.95 10.49
CA PHE A 42 11.20 3.94 9.50
C PHE A 42 12.72 3.93 9.29
N GLU A 43 13.34 5.10 9.17
CA GLU A 43 14.79 5.21 9.01
C GLU A 43 15.55 4.61 10.19
N ARG A 44 15.12 4.89 11.43
CA ARG A 44 15.71 4.27 12.63
C ARG A 44 15.57 2.76 12.64
N GLN A 45 14.49 2.22 12.06
CA GLN A 45 14.31 0.77 11.93
C GLN A 45 15.04 0.19 10.71
N GLY A 46 15.67 1.00 9.85
CA GLY A 46 16.38 0.52 8.65
C GLY A 46 15.49 0.32 7.42
N VAL A 47 14.30 0.91 7.38
CA VAL A 47 13.36 0.82 6.25
C VAL A 47 13.53 2.01 5.29
N LYS A 48 13.98 1.73 4.05
CA LYS A 48 14.20 2.75 3.00
C LYS A 48 12.90 3.13 2.28
N ILE A 49 12.19 4.14 2.77
CA ILE A 49 10.80 4.46 2.37
C ILE A 49 10.61 4.75 0.86
N HIS A 50 11.60 5.33 0.19
CA HIS A 50 11.48 5.74 -1.22
C HIS A 50 11.52 4.55 -2.21
N ASN A 51 11.92 3.37 -1.75
CA ASN A 51 12.01 2.19 -2.61
C ASN A 51 10.66 1.49 -2.82
N TYR A 52 9.61 1.91 -2.10
CA TYR A 52 8.36 1.17 -2.00
C TYR A 52 7.17 2.07 -2.30
N THR A 53 6.82 2.14 -3.57
CA THR A 53 5.62 2.82 -4.07
C THR A 53 4.76 1.86 -4.88
N LEU A 54 3.47 2.13 -4.90
CA LEU A 54 2.47 1.35 -5.62
C LEU A 54 1.64 2.30 -6.49
N PRO A 55 1.48 2.04 -7.80
CA PRO A 55 0.57 2.83 -8.61
C PRO A 55 -0.88 2.46 -8.26
N ILE A 56 -1.68 3.45 -7.87
CA ILE A 56 -3.10 3.28 -7.54
C ILE A 56 -3.97 4.34 -8.25
N PRO A 57 -5.28 4.10 -8.47
CA PRO A 57 -6.15 5.12 -9.04
C PRO A 57 -6.18 6.38 -8.17
N ARG A 58 -6.14 7.55 -8.81
CA ARG A 58 -6.15 8.87 -8.14
C ARG A 58 -7.31 9.03 -7.15
N ASP A 59 -8.50 8.55 -7.48
CA ASP A 59 -9.65 8.69 -6.58
C ASP A 59 -9.50 7.84 -5.32
N LEU A 60 -8.91 6.64 -5.45
CA LEU A 60 -8.53 5.82 -4.30
C LEU A 60 -7.45 6.51 -3.47
N HIS A 61 -6.43 7.07 -4.13
CA HIS A 61 -5.35 7.80 -3.46
C HIS A 61 -5.89 8.97 -2.63
N ARG A 62 -6.78 9.77 -3.20
CA ARG A 62 -7.47 10.88 -2.51
C ARG A 62 -8.36 10.41 -1.37
N LYS A 63 -9.12 9.33 -1.57
CA LYS A 63 -9.99 8.75 -0.54
C LYS A 63 -9.19 8.32 0.68
N ILE A 64 -8.03 7.70 0.48
CA ILE A 64 -7.21 7.13 1.55
C ILE A 64 -6.44 8.22 2.32
N HIS A 65 -5.94 9.25 1.63
CA HIS A 65 -5.22 10.35 2.26
C HIS A 65 -6.11 11.48 2.77
N GLY A 66 -7.40 11.48 2.45
CA GLY A 66 -8.31 12.57 2.78
C GLY A 66 -8.00 13.84 1.99
N GLY A 67 -8.83 14.86 2.20
CA GLY A 67 -8.68 16.17 1.54
C GLY A 67 -7.74 17.15 2.24
N ASP A 68 -7.29 16.85 3.47
CA ASP A 68 -6.56 17.78 4.34
C ASP A 68 -5.02 17.72 4.18
N GLY A 69 -4.52 16.81 3.34
CA GLY A 69 -3.09 16.65 3.08
C GLY A 69 -2.27 16.06 4.25
N ARG A 70 -2.91 15.61 5.35
CA ARG A 70 -2.21 15.01 6.50
C ARG A 70 -1.96 13.51 6.36
N GLY A 71 -2.34 12.98 5.19
CA GLY A 71 -2.21 11.59 4.78
C GLY A 71 -3.30 10.66 5.31
N GLY A 72 -4.35 11.22 5.90
CA GLY A 72 -5.62 10.55 6.17
C GLY A 72 -5.53 9.24 6.95
N ALA A 73 -6.41 8.31 6.59
CA ALA A 73 -6.54 7.00 7.25
C ALA A 73 -5.28 6.15 7.09
N TRP A 74 -4.51 6.33 6.01
CA TRP A 74 -3.23 5.63 5.81
C TRP A 74 -2.18 6.04 6.83
N ASN A 75 -1.93 7.34 6.96
CA ASN A 75 -0.97 7.83 7.95
C ASN A 75 -1.44 7.51 9.37
N GLN A 76 -2.75 7.54 9.63
CA GLN A 76 -3.28 7.18 10.94
C GLN A 76 -2.98 5.72 11.29
N ALA A 77 -3.26 4.78 10.38
CA ALA A 77 -2.97 3.36 10.61
C ALA A 77 -1.47 3.12 10.90
N TRP A 78 -0.59 3.81 10.19
CA TRP A 78 0.85 3.76 10.47
C TRP A 78 1.23 4.36 11.83
N ARG A 79 0.60 5.46 12.25
CA ARG A 79 0.82 6.04 13.59
C ARG A 79 0.37 5.09 14.68
N ASP A 80 -0.80 4.46 14.52
CA ASP A 80 -1.33 3.50 15.48
C ASP A 80 -0.37 2.33 15.66
N PHE A 81 0.15 1.77 14.55
CA PHE A 81 1.15 0.71 14.57
C PHE A 81 2.47 1.15 15.23
N MET A 82 2.99 2.33 14.86
CA MET A 82 4.22 2.87 15.45
C MET A 82 4.09 3.05 16.98
N LEU A 83 2.94 3.53 17.46
CA LEU A 83 2.69 3.74 18.89
C LEU A 83 2.54 2.42 19.64
N ALA A 84 1.88 1.43 19.05
CA ALA A 84 1.73 0.09 19.63
C ALA A 84 3.04 -0.71 19.61
N HIS A 85 3.88 -0.50 18.60
CA HIS A 85 5.10 -1.27 18.34
C HIS A 85 6.32 -0.35 18.13
N PRO A 86 6.74 0.43 19.13
CA PRO A 86 7.80 1.42 18.96
C PRO A 86 9.16 0.82 18.57
N ARG A 87 9.37 -0.47 18.88
CA ARG A 87 10.58 -1.26 18.57
C ARG A 87 10.34 -2.33 17.48
N ALA A 88 9.32 -2.16 16.63
CA ALA A 88 9.05 -3.08 15.53
C ALA A 88 10.30 -3.28 14.67
N THR A 89 10.61 -4.53 14.35
CA THR A 89 11.71 -4.86 13.43
C THR A 89 11.33 -4.49 11.99
N PRO A 90 12.29 -4.42 11.05
CA PRO A 90 11.97 -4.32 9.63
C PRO A 90 10.93 -5.35 9.17
N ALA A 91 11.06 -6.61 9.62
CA ALA A 91 10.16 -7.68 9.24
C ALA A 91 8.71 -7.40 9.70
N ASP A 92 8.54 -6.92 10.93
CA ASP A 92 7.22 -6.53 11.45
C ASP A 92 6.61 -5.39 10.63
N ILE A 93 7.42 -4.40 10.25
CA ILE A 93 7.00 -3.26 9.43
C ILE A 93 6.58 -3.70 8.03
N TYR A 94 7.36 -4.57 7.38
CA TYR A 94 7.01 -5.10 6.06
C TYR A 94 5.75 -5.97 6.11
N LYS A 95 5.58 -6.78 7.17
CA LYS A 95 4.36 -7.55 7.39
C LYS A 95 3.15 -6.63 7.53
N HIS A 96 3.25 -5.60 8.36
CA HIS A 96 2.18 -4.64 8.55
C HIS A 96 1.85 -3.86 7.27
N ALA A 97 2.86 -3.52 6.46
CA ALA A 97 2.63 -2.91 5.14
C ALA A 97 1.73 -3.80 4.26
N GLY A 98 1.97 -5.12 4.24
CA GLY A 98 1.12 -6.08 3.53
C GLY A 98 -0.32 -6.12 4.06
N GLU A 99 -0.50 -6.07 5.39
CA GLU A 99 -1.82 -5.99 6.03
C GLU A 99 -2.56 -4.72 5.63
N LEU A 100 -1.89 -3.57 5.58
CA LEU A 100 -2.49 -2.30 5.16
C LEU A 100 -2.84 -2.29 3.67
N ILE A 101 -1.96 -2.81 2.81
CA ILE A 101 -2.24 -2.98 1.37
C ILE A 101 -3.53 -3.77 1.17
N TYR A 102 -3.69 -4.89 1.89
CA TYR A 102 -4.92 -5.69 1.83
C TYR A 102 -6.13 -4.95 2.41
N ARG A 103 -6.00 -4.37 3.62
CA ARG A 103 -7.09 -3.68 4.34
C ARG A 103 -7.65 -2.49 3.56
N PHE A 104 -6.78 -1.71 2.91
CA PHE A 104 -7.16 -0.56 2.10
C PHE A 104 -7.44 -0.90 0.64
N GLN A 105 -7.39 -2.19 0.27
CA GLN A 105 -7.62 -2.70 -1.08
C GLN A 105 -6.73 -2.01 -2.13
N LEU A 106 -5.47 -1.80 -1.76
CA LEU A 106 -4.44 -1.29 -2.65
C LEU A 106 -3.98 -2.39 -3.62
N LEU A 107 -4.88 -2.87 -4.47
CA LEU A 107 -4.60 -3.91 -5.48
C LEU A 107 -3.90 -3.35 -6.73
N GLY A 108 -3.03 -2.36 -6.52
CA GLY A 108 -2.27 -1.68 -7.58
C GLY A 108 -1.22 -2.58 -8.23
N GLY A 109 -0.57 -2.07 -9.28
CA GLY A 109 0.46 -2.75 -10.06
C GLY A 109 1.71 -3.14 -9.24
N PRO A 110 2.85 -3.50 -9.87
CA PRO A 110 4.02 -3.95 -9.12
C PRO A 110 4.55 -2.87 -8.15
N ILE A 111 5.10 -3.30 -7.01
CA ILE A 111 5.85 -2.42 -6.11
C ILE A 111 7.08 -1.92 -6.84
N GLN A 112 7.30 -0.61 -6.81
CA GLN A 112 8.35 0.06 -7.54
C GLN A 112 9.02 1.16 -6.72
N SER A 113 10.26 1.49 -7.05
CA SER A 113 10.93 2.67 -6.48
C SER A 113 10.20 3.95 -6.91
N TYR A 114 10.18 4.95 -6.03
CA TYR A 114 9.65 6.27 -6.33
C TYR A 114 10.36 6.93 -7.52
N TYR A 115 11.66 6.66 -7.70
CA TYR A 115 12.47 7.26 -8.76
C TYR A 115 12.39 6.51 -10.11
N SER A 116 11.69 5.37 -10.19
CA SER A 116 11.56 4.68 -11.48
C SER A 116 10.57 5.41 -12.40
N THR A 117 10.96 5.64 -13.65
CA THR A 117 10.02 6.08 -14.70
C THR A 117 9.16 4.89 -15.10
N GLN A 118 7.83 5.05 -15.08
CA GLN A 118 6.93 4.06 -15.71
C GLN A 118 7.21 4.15 -17.22
N ARG A 119 7.83 3.10 -17.80
CA ARG A 119 7.93 2.94 -19.26
C ARG A 119 6.64 2.33 -19.78
#